data_AF-A0A7R6V5L5-F1
#
_entry.id   AF-A0A7R6V5L5-F1
#
_cell.length_a   1.000
_cell.length_b   1.000
_cell.length_c   1.000
_cell.angle_alpha   90.00
_cell.angle_beta   90.00
_cell.angle_gamma   90.00
#
_symmetry.space_group_name_H-M   'P 1'
#
loop_
_entity.id
_entity.type
_entity.pdbx_description
1 polymer ?
#
loop_
_entity_poly.entity_id
_entity_poly.type
_entity_poly.pdbx_seq_one_letter_code
_entity_poly.pdbx_strand_id
1 'polypeptide(L)'
;MVLYDFLYLDRDRVDSFYAQLFEGYLKQIEKETSADQKEAEKVAVGIKPFMNGELSGYKTIKESKKETVDPEQIVIIDTLSILSKNSYNINKAKQGDIVKVSGNLHIATNNMLKMFVDVGEIFNEPRSTKEKKELKKIKQLLTSFLNHVTIESIMLLKTGSRSIVGSLKKEFLREDPETFQLKYGASGMDNVTVLGFYESDHDETAMNYHPSDDFISSSKQFAEGIKNLFFPPHSSVITPIAIYKEIEIVTE
;
A
#
# COMPACT_ATOMS: atom_id res chain seq x y z
N MET A 1 -15.77 -5.09 18.52
CA MET A 1 -14.43 -5.53 18.05
C MET A 1 -14.26 -5.02 16.62
N VAL A 2 -13.07 -4.55 16.22
CA VAL A 2 -12.79 -4.10 14.84
C VAL A 2 -11.97 -5.16 14.12
N LEU A 3 -12.45 -5.62 12.96
CA LEU A 3 -11.70 -6.46 12.04
C LEU A 3 -11.16 -5.62 10.87
N TYR A 4 -10.08 -6.08 10.26
CA TYR A 4 -9.48 -5.45 9.09
C TYR A 4 -9.59 -6.38 7.88
N ASP A 5 -10.28 -5.93 6.84
CA ASP A 5 -10.30 -6.57 5.53
C ASP A 5 -9.27 -5.89 4.62
N PHE A 6 -8.10 -6.51 4.50
CA PHE A 6 -6.98 -5.96 3.75
C PHE A 6 -7.20 -6.13 2.24
N LEU A 7 -7.04 -5.04 1.49
CA LEU A 7 -6.98 -5.02 0.03
C LEU A 7 -5.52 -5.05 -0.45
N TYR A 8 -4.63 -4.39 0.29
CA TYR A 8 -3.21 -4.32 0.03
C TYR A 8 -2.44 -4.38 1.36
N LEU A 9 -1.34 -5.12 1.40
CA LEU A 9 -0.44 -5.18 2.55
C LEU A 9 1.01 -5.42 2.11
N ASP A 10 1.87 -4.40 2.19
CA ASP A 10 3.31 -4.54 1.98
C ASP A 10 3.93 -5.25 3.19
N ARG A 11 3.93 -6.59 3.14
CA ARG A 11 4.39 -7.45 4.24
C ARG A 11 5.86 -7.22 4.55
N ASP A 12 6.70 -7.01 3.53
CA ASP A 12 8.13 -6.76 3.71
C ASP A 12 8.37 -5.51 4.57
N ARG A 13 7.61 -4.44 4.33
CA ARG A 13 7.65 -3.23 5.16
C ARG A 13 7.14 -3.48 6.56
N VAL A 14 6.02 -4.19 6.70
CA VAL A 14 5.44 -4.52 8.01
C VAL A 14 6.45 -5.31 8.85
N ASP A 15 7.07 -6.34 8.30
CA ASP A 15 8.06 -7.16 8.99
C ASP A 15 9.31 -6.34 9.37
N SER A 16 9.75 -5.47 8.47
CA SER A 16 10.86 -4.55 8.73
C SER A 16 10.54 -3.55 9.86
N PHE A 17 9.33 -3.00 9.89
CA PHE A 17 8.92 -2.07 10.94
C PHE A 17 8.70 -2.78 12.27
N TYR A 18 8.12 -3.97 12.27
CA TYR A 18 8.01 -4.79 13.48
C TYR A 18 9.39 -5.02 14.09
N ALA A 19 10.36 -5.45 13.28
CA ALA A 19 11.72 -5.70 13.74
C ALA A 19 12.40 -4.47 14.36
N GLN A 20 12.09 -3.28 13.85
CA GLN A 20 12.61 -2.01 14.38
C GLN A 20 11.88 -1.54 15.64
N LEU A 21 10.55 -1.66 15.67
CA LEU A 21 9.72 -1.22 16.80
C LEU A 21 9.90 -2.10 18.04
N PHE A 22 10.17 -3.39 17.84
CA PHE A 22 10.23 -4.40 18.91
C PHE A 22 11.64 -5.00 19.08
N GLU A 23 12.66 -4.40 18.48
CA GLU A 23 14.07 -4.83 18.54
C GLU A 23 14.30 -6.29 18.10
N GLY A 24 13.45 -6.82 17.21
CA GLY A 24 13.54 -8.18 16.71
C GLY A 24 12.26 -8.64 16.00
N TYR A 25 12.36 -9.74 15.25
CA TYR A 25 11.22 -10.33 14.54
C TYR A 25 10.66 -11.53 15.30
N LEU A 26 9.34 -11.56 15.52
CA LEU A 26 8.66 -12.66 16.19
C LEU A 26 8.51 -13.84 15.22
N LYS A 27 9.33 -14.89 15.41
CA LYS A 27 9.30 -16.07 14.54
C LYS A 27 8.28 -17.12 14.95
N GLN A 28 8.00 -17.24 16.24
CA GLN A 28 7.18 -18.33 16.77
C GLN A 28 6.64 -17.97 18.15
N ILE A 29 5.41 -18.42 18.43
CA ILE A 29 4.85 -18.45 19.79
C ILE A 29 4.74 -19.92 20.23
N GLU A 30 5.44 -20.27 21.31
CA GLU A 30 5.30 -21.58 21.95
C GLU A 30 4.28 -21.48 23.10
N LYS A 31 3.13 -22.16 22.98
CA LYS A 31 2.21 -22.36 24.09
C LYS A 31 2.55 -23.66 24.81
N GLU A 32 2.90 -23.56 26.08
CA GLU A 32 3.13 -24.71 26.96
C GLU A 32 1.94 -24.85 27.92
N THR A 33 1.05 -25.80 27.63
CA THR A 33 -0.03 -26.13 28.59
C THR A 33 0.50 -27.18 29.57
N SER A 34 0.72 -26.77 30.82
CA SER A 34 0.99 -27.71 31.93
C SER A 34 -0.32 -28.07 32.62
N ALA A 35 -0.51 -29.35 32.96
CA ALA A 35 -1.72 -29.88 33.62
C ALA A 35 -1.97 -29.35 35.06
N ASP A 36 -1.13 -28.45 35.56
CA ASP A 36 -1.40 -27.67 36.77
C ASP A 36 -1.69 -26.23 36.35
N GLN A 37 -2.94 -25.82 36.54
CA GLN A 37 -3.46 -24.49 36.22
C GLN A 37 -2.51 -23.36 36.66
N LYS A 38 -1.91 -22.70 35.68
CA LYS A 38 -1.57 -21.27 35.62
C LYS A 38 -1.06 -21.00 34.21
N GLU A 39 -1.90 -20.39 33.37
CA GLU A 39 -1.47 -19.83 32.08
C GLU A 39 -0.33 -18.85 32.34
N ALA A 40 0.89 -19.25 31.96
CA ALA A 40 2.03 -18.36 31.90
C ALA A 40 2.38 -18.20 30.42
N GLU A 41 1.91 -17.12 29.80
CA GLU A 41 2.38 -16.69 28.49
C GLU A 41 3.87 -16.34 28.61
N LYS A 42 4.75 -17.21 28.10
CA LYS A 42 6.16 -16.88 27.90
C LYS A 42 6.36 -16.44 26.45
N VAL A 43 6.39 -15.14 26.24
CA VAL A 43 6.79 -14.52 24.97
C VAL A 43 8.30 -14.76 24.79
N ALA A 44 8.68 -15.59 23.81
CA ALA A 44 10.08 -15.79 23.45
C ALA A 44 10.57 -14.61 22.61
N VAL A 45 10.88 -13.49 23.26
CA VAL A 45 11.71 -12.41 22.67
C VAL A 45 13.15 -12.90 22.66
N GLY A 46 13.84 -12.77 21.53
CA GLY A 46 15.26 -13.10 21.39
C GLY A 46 16.16 -12.22 22.25
N ILE A 47 16.25 -12.51 23.55
CA ILE A 47 17.15 -11.86 24.50
C ILE A 47 18.39 -12.76 24.68
N LYS A 48 19.59 -12.20 24.52
CA LYS A 48 20.83 -12.85 24.96
C LYS A 48 20.78 -13.09 26.48
N PRO A 49 20.95 -14.33 26.98
CA PRO A 49 21.00 -14.56 28.41
C PRO A 49 22.40 -14.18 28.94
N PHE A 50 22.47 -13.10 29.73
CA PHE A 50 23.57 -12.87 30.66
C PHE A 50 23.02 -13.05 32.08
N MET A 51 23.29 -14.22 32.68
CA MET A 51 23.75 -14.37 34.07
C MET A 51 23.68 -15.84 34.49
N ASN A 52 24.81 -16.31 35.01
CA ASN A 52 25.06 -17.65 35.52
C ASN A 52 24.15 -17.98 36.71
N GLY A 53 23.56 -19.17 36.69
CA GLY A 53 22.90 -19.78 37.85
C GLY A 53 22.77 -21.27 37.64
N GLU A 54 23.64 -22.05 38.29
CA GLU A 54 23.50 -23.51 38.43
C GLU A 54 22.20 -23.83 39.18
N LEU A 55 21.39 -24.75 38.67
CA LEU A 55 20.41 -25.48 39.49
C LEU A 55 20.20 -26.89 38.93
N SER A 56 20.60 -27.85 39.75
CA SER A 56 20.53 -29.29 39.57
C SER A 56 19.09 -29.84 39.60
N GLY A 57 18.79 -30.69 38.61
CA GLY A 57 17.95 -31.90 38.69
C GLY A 57 16.56 -31.84 39.33
N TYR A 58 15.50 -31.99 38.53
CA TYR A 58 14.39 -32.90 38.81
C TYR A 58 13.81 -33.41 37.47
N LYS A 59 13.64 -34.73 37.37
CA LYS A 59 13.10 -35.45 36.23
C LYS A 59 11.57 -35.39 36.34
N THR A 60 10.93 -34.47 35.63
CA THR A 60 9.46 -34.46 35.46
C THR A 60 9.17 -34.88 34.03
N ILE A 61 8.59 -36.06 33.85
CA ILE A 61 7.91 -36.41 32.60
C ILE A 61 6.63 -35.57 32.60
N LYS A 62 6.72 -34.35 32.06
CA LYS A 62 5.57 -33.56 31.66
C LYS A 62 5.22 -33.99 30.24
N GLU A 63 4.02 -34.52 30.02
CA GLU A 63 3.41 -34.44 28.70
C GLU A 63 3.10 -32.96 28.43
N SER A 64 4.11 -32.21 28.01
CA SER A 64 3.97 -30.84 27.55
C SER A 64 3.38 -30.89 26.14
N LYS A 65 2.11 -30.55 25.98
CA LYS A 65 1.57 -30.27 24.65
C LYS A 65 2.12 -28.91 24.22
N LYS A 66 3.18 -28.92 23.44
CA LYS A 66 3.71 -27.72 22.78
C LYS A 66 2.84 -27.43 21.56
N GLU A 67 2.13 -26.32 21.59
CA GLU A 67 1.43 -25.81 20.42
C GLU A 67 2.23 -24.65 19.82
N THR A 68 2.54 -24.77 18.53
CA THR A 68 3.22 -23.73 17.76
C THR A 68 2.16 -22.89 17.08
N VAL A 69 2.08 -21.62 17.44
CA VAL A 69 1.16 -20.67 16.80
C VAL A 69 1.97 -19.73 15.90
N ASP A 70 1.47 -19.53 14.68
CA ASP A 70 2.02 -18.56 13.72
C ASP A 70 1.74 -17.13 14.22
N PRO A 71 2.78 -16.32 14.49
CA PRO A 71 2.63 -14.96 14.98
C PRO A 71 2.27 -13.94 13.90
N GLU A 72 2.18 -14.33 12.62
CA GLU A 72 2.03 -13.41 11.49
C GLU A 72 0.93 -12.35 11.69
N GLN A 73 -0.23 -12.74 12.22
CA GLN A 73 -1.32 -11.79 12.48
C GLN A 73 -0.99 -10.77 13.57
N ILE A 74 -0.24 -11.19 14.60
CA ILE A 74 0.19 -10.31 15.69
C ILE A 74 1.19 -9.29 15.15
N VAL A 75 2.16 -9.73 14.33
CA VAL A 75 3.12 -8.86 13.66
C VAL A 75 2.42 -7.77 12.86
N ILE A 76 1.41 -8.14 12.08
CA ILE A 76 0.63 -7.20 11.26
C ILE A 76 -0.16 -6.23 12.15
N ILE A 77 -0.94 -6.74 13.11
CA ILE A 77 -1.85 -5.93 13.92
C ILE A 77 -1.06 -4.96 14.81
N ASP A 78 -0.03 -5.42 15.49
CA ASP A 78 0.75 -4.58 16.41
C ASP A 78 1.48 -3.47 15.66
N THR A 79 2.11 -3.80 14.53
CA THR A 79 2.78 -2.82 13.67
C THR A 79 1.80 -1.77 13.18
N LEU A 80 0.71 -2.18 12.52
CA LEU A 80 -0.24 -1.25 11.95
C LEU A 80 -0.96 -0.42 13.02
N SER A 81 -1.19 -0.97 14.22
CA SER A 81 -1.75 -0.24 15.35
C SER A 81 -0.84 0.90 15.80
N ILE A 82 0.47 0.63 15.97
CA ILE A 82 1.46 1.66 16.34
C ILE A 82 1.56 2.72 15.25
N LEU A 83 1.69 2.31 13.97
CA LEU A 83 1.82 3.26 12.86
C LEU A 83 0.56 4.11 12.68
N SER A 84 -0.64 3.51 12.80
CA SER A 84 -1.92 4.22 12.74
C SER A 84 -2.04 5.23 13.87
N LYS A 85 -1.67 4.87 15.10
CA LYS A 85 -1.74 5.77 16.27
C LYS A 85 -0.82 6.98 16.15
N ASN A 86 0.31 6.83 15.47
CA ASN A 86 1.30 7.88 15.28
C ASN A 86 1.21 8.55 13.89
N SER A 87 0.11 8.34 13.17
CA SER A 87 -0.09 8.91 11.84
C SER A 87 -0.44 10.40 11.88
N TYR A 88 0.08 11.15 10.92
CA TYR A 88 -0.19 12.57 10.74
C TYR A 88 -1.41 12.80 9.85
N ASN A 89 -2.07 13.94 10.05
CA ASN A 89 -3.02 14.45 9.09
C ASN A 89 -2.28 14.83 7.79
N ILE A 90 -2.75 14.33 6.66
CA ILE A 90 -2.07 14.54 5.37
C ILE A 90 -1.87 16.01 5.01
N ASN A 91 -2.74 16.92 5.45
CA ASN A 91 -2.59 18.36 5.19
C ASN A 91 -1.44 19.02 5.97
N LYS A 92 -0.87 18.33 6.95
CA LYS A 92 0.24 18.81 7.80
C LYS A 92 1.47 17.90 7.72
N ALA A 93 1.39 16.82 6.93
CA ALA A 93 2.45 15.85 6.80
C ALA A 93 3.63 16.45 6.03
N LYS A 94 4.83 16.06 6.44
CA LYS A 94 6.08 16.29 5.72
C LYS A 94 6.49 15.01 5.01
N GLN A 95 7.37 15.15 4.02
CA GLN A 95 7.93 13.99 3.33
C GLN A 95 8.50 12.99 4.34
N GLY A 96 8.11 11.72 4.20
CA GLY A 96 8.49 10.62 5.08
C GLY A 96 7.57 10.43 6.29
N ASP A 97 6.64 11.34 6.57
CA ASP A 97 5.66 11.15 7.64
C ASP A 97 4.69 10.02 7.28
N ILE A 98 4.30 9.23 8.29
CA ILE A 98 3.24 8.24 8.15
C ILE A 98 1.90 8.97 8.21
N VAL A 99 1.02 8.69 7.25
CA VAL A 99 -0.33 9.25 7.16
C VAL A 99 -1.37 8.15 7.11
N LYS A 100 -2.54 8.43 7.71
CA LYS A 100 -3.74 7.59 7.61
C LYS A 100 -4.84 8.42 6.97
N VAL A 101 -5.38 7.95 5.85
CA VAL A 101 -6.45 8.66 5.13
C VAL A 101 -7.52 7.69 4.64
N SER A 102 -8.77 8.10 4.77
CA SER A 102 -9.92 7.32 4.30
C SER A 102 -10.62 8.02 3.14
N GLY A 103 -11.21 7.21 2.25
CA GLY A 103 -11.89 7.71 1.07
C GLY A 103 -12.46 6.61 0.17
N ASN A 104 -12.79 7.00 -1.05
CA ASN A 104 -13.23 6.11 -2.11
C ASN A 104 -12.03 5.68 -2.97
N LEU A 105 -11.76 4.37 -3.06
CA LEU A 105 -10.61 3.81 -3.73
C LEU A 105 -10.93 3.39 -5.18
N HIS A 106 -10.06 3.78 -6.10
CA HIS A 106 -9.95 3.22 -7.44
C HIS A 106 -8.54 2.66 -7.66
N ILE A 107 -8.41 1.62 -8.50
CA ILE A 107 -7.11 1.01 -8.86
C ILE A 107 -6.96 0.94 -10.38
N ALA A 108 -6.06 1.71 -10.97
CA ALA A 108 -5.79 1.65 -12.41
C ALA A 108 -4.61 0.70 -12.71
N THR A 109 -4.66 -0.06 -13.81
CA THR A 109 -3.54 -0.89 -14.27
C THR A 109 -3.06 -0.51 -15.67
N ASN A 110 -1.84 -0.96 -16.02
CA ASN A 110 -1.32 -0.83 -17.38
C ASN A 110 -2.27 -1.44 -18.43
N ASN A 111 -2.92 -2.57 -18.13
CA ASN A 111 -3.89 -3.18 -19.04
C ASN A 111 -5.11 -2.29 -19.28
N MET A 112 -5.61 -1.64 -18.24
CA MET A 112 -6.71 -0.67 -18.39
C MET A 112 -6.32 0.52 -19.27
N LEU A 113 -5.11 1.03 -19.08
CA LEU A 113 -4.60 2.14 -19.88
C LEU A 113 -4.45 1.75 -21.35
N LYS A 114 -3.92 0.55 -21.62
CA LYS A 114 -3.86 -0.01 -22.98
C LYS A 114 -5.24 -0.13 -23.61
N MET A 115 -6.21 -0.70 -22.88
CA MET A 115 -7.59 -0.77 -23.34
C MET A 115 -8.16 0.62 -23.65
N PHE A 116 -7.98 1.59 -22.74
CA PHE A 116 -8.46 2.96 -22.96
C PHE A 116 -7.86 3.59 -24.22
N VAL A 117 -6.56 3.41 -24.46
CA VAL A 117 -5.88 3.90 -25.67
C VAL A 117 -6.44 3.23 -26.93
N ASP A 118 -6.73 1.93 -26.88
CA ASP A 118 -7.23 1.17 -28.02
C ASP A 118 -8.68 1.49 -28.36
N VAL A 119 -9.57 1.54 -27.35
CA VAL A 119 -11.03 1.70 -27.54
C VAL A 119 -11.58 3.10 -27.23
N GLY A 120 -10.76 4.05 -26.74
CA GLY A 120 -11.21 5.36 -26.29
C GLY A 120 -11.90 6.22 -27.36
N GLU A 121 -11.59 6.00 -28.63
CA GLU A 121 -12.25 6.65 -29.78
C GLU A 121 -13.74 6.27 -29.90
N ILE A 122 -14.15 5.13 -29.33
CA ILE A 122 -15.56 4.68 -29.31
C ILE A 122 -16.38 5.48 -28.29
N PHE A 123 -15.74 5.99 -27.24
CA PHE A 123 -16.41 6.70 -26.14
C PHE A 123 -16.34 8.23 -26.26
N ASN A 124 -15.38 8.76 -27.01
CA ASN A 124 -15.20 10.20 -27.25
C ASN A 124 -14.96 10.47 -28.73
N GLU A 125 -16.02 10.64 -29.51
CA GLU A 125 -15.89 11.04 -30.91
C GLU A 125 -15.33 12.48 -31.00
N PRO A 126 -14.19 12.68 -31.68
CA PRO A 126 -13.59 14.00 -31.82
C PRO A 126 -14.52 14.93 -32.61
N ARG A 127 -14.73 16.15 -32.12
CA ARG A 127 -15.68 17.12 -32.71
C ARG A 127 -15.10 17.87 -33.91
N SER A 128 -13.79 17.76 -34.14
CA SER A 128 -13.11 18.39 -35.27
C SER A 128 -11.95 17.57 -35.86
N THR A 129 -11.58 17.88 -37.10
CA THR A 129 -10.42 17.27 -37.79
C THR A 129 -9.08 17.59 -37.10
N LYS A 130 -8.99 18.75 -36.44
CA LYS A 130 -7.80 19.18 -35.68
C LYS A 130 -7.65 18.35 -34.40
N GLU A 131 -8.72 18.21 -33.63
CA GLU A 131 -8.75 17.33 -32.46
C GLU A 131 -8.43 15.88 -32.81
N LYS A 132 -8.99 15.38 -33.93
CA LYS A 132 -8.70 14.02 -34.40
C LYS A 132 -7.21 13.79 -34.70
N LYS A 133 -6.52 14.79 -35.27
CA LYS A 133 -5.07 14.70 -35.53
C LYS A 133 -4.25 14.73 -34.25
N GLU A 134 -4.59 15.60 -33.30
CA GLU A 134 -3.88 15.70 -32.02
C GLU A 134 -4.10 14.44 -31.16
N LEU A 135 -5.35 13.95 -31.08
CA LEU A 135 -5.68 12.72 -30.36
C LEU A 135 -4.97 11.49 -30.95
N LYS A 136 -4.81 11.43 -32.29
CA LYS A 136 -4.01 10.38 -32.95
C LYS A 136 -2.53 10.42 -32.56
N LYS A 137 -1.93 11.62 -32.46
CA LYS A 137 -0.53 11.76 -32.02
C LYS A 137 -0.37 11.33 -30.57
N ILE A 138 -1.25 11.79 -29.68
CA ILE A 138 -1.25 11.42 -28.26
C ILE A 138 -1.40 9.90 -28.13
N LYS A 139 -2.36 9.30 -28.85
CA LYS A 139 -2.56 7.85 -28.90
C LYS A 139 -1.29 7.11 -29.33
N GLN A 140 -0.63 7.53 -30.41
CA GLN A 140 0.62 6.91 -30.87
C GLN A 140 1.73 6.98 -29.82
N LEU A 141 1.89 8.13 -29.16
CA LEU A 141 2.88 8.29 -28.09
C LEU A 141 2.55 7.41 -26.88
N LEU A 142 1.29 7.39 -26.45
CA LEU A 142 0.83 6.56 -25.33
C LEU A 142 0.97 5.07 -25.64
N THR A 143 0.55 4.61 -26.82
CA THR A 143 0.73 3.21 -27.23
C THR A 143 2.21 2.83 -27.24
N SER A 144 3.07 3.69 -27.80
CA SER A 144 4.50 3.45 -27.82
C SER A 144 5.07 3.34 -26.41
N PHE A 145 4.67 4.24 -25.51
CA PHE A 145 5.10 4.23 -24.11
C PHE A 145 4.62 2.99 -23.35
N LEU A 146 3.32 2.69 -23.37
CA LEU A 146 2.72 1.57 -22.62
C LEU A 146 3.19 0.20 -23.11
N ASN A 147 3.69 0.11 -24.35
CA ASN A 147 4.29 -1.12 -24.89
C ASN A 147 5.71 -1.37 -24.39
N HIS A 148 6.42 -0.34 -23.94
CA HIS A 148 7.81 -0.44 -23.47
C HIS A 148 7.96 -0.24 -21.96
N VAL A 149 6.91 0.23 -21.28
CA VAL A 149 6.92 0.49 -19.84
C VAL A 149 5.89 -0.39 -19.14
N THR A 150 6.38 -1.11 -18.13
CA THR A 150 5.52 -1.77 -17.15
C THR A 150 5.24 -0.79 -16.04
N ILE A 151 4.01 -0.29 -15.99
CA ILE A 151 3.53 0.51 -14.87
C ILE A 151 2.88 -0.45 -13.88
N GLU A 152 3.32 -0.38 -12.62
CA GLU A 152 2.64 -1.02 -11.51
C GLU A 152 1.19 -0.51 -11.40
N SER A 153 0.37 -1.20 -10.60
CA SER A 153 -1.01 -0.72 -10.38
C SER A 153 -0.95 0.65 -9.67
N ILE A 154 -1.86 1.56 -10.00
CA ILE A 154 -1.93 2.90 -9.40
C ILE A 154 -3.20 2.96 -8.56
N MET A 155 -3.08 3.30 -7.29
CA MET A 155 -4.23 3.69 -6.50
C MET A 155 -4.59 5.16 -6.71
N LEU A 156 -5.88 5.43 -6.70
CA LEU A 156 -6.46 6.75 -6.57
C LEU A 156 -7.50 6.70 -5.45
N LEU A 157 -7.21 7.35 -4.32
CA LEU A 157 -8.13 7.51 -3.21
C LEU A 157 -8.70 8.93 -3.21
N LYS A 158 -10.01 9.05 -3.42
CA LYS A 158 -10.71 10.33 -3.35
C LYS A 158 -11.19 10.59 -1.92
N THR A 159 -10.77 11.71 -1.35
CA THR A 159 -11.14 12.14 0.00
C THR A 159 -11.66 13.58 -0.03
N GLY A 160 -13.00 13.72 -0.09
CA GLY A 160 -13.63 15.02 -0.31
C GLY A 160 -13.14 15.70 -1.60
N SER A 161 -12.51 16.86 -1.47
CA SER A 161 -11.96 17.62 -2.62
C SER A 161 -10.52 17.24 -2.99
N ARG A 162 -9.86 16.34 -2.24
CA ARG A 162 -8.46 15.98 -2.46
C ARG A 162 -8.36 14.57 -3.04
N SER A 163 -7.41 14.39 -3.94
CA SER A 163 -7.02 13.07 -4.44
C SER A 163 -5.71 12.64 -3.80
N ILE A 164 -5.59 11.36 -3.52
CA ILE A 164 -4.37 10.72 -3.03
C ILE A 164 -4.02 9.63 -4.02
N VAL A 165 -2.75 9.58 -4.41
CA VAL A 165 -2.25 8.65 -5.42
C VAL A 165 -1.02 7.92 -4.94
N GLY A 166 -0.79 6.73 -5.48
CA GLY A 166 0.42 5.96 -5.22
C GLY A 166 0.47 4.70 -6.05
N SER A 167 1.64 4.09 -6.13
CA SER A 167 1.83 2.81 -6.80
C SER A 167 1.55 1.65 -5.84
N LEU A 168 0.93 0.60 -6.35
CA LEU A 168 0.67 -0.67 -5.68
C LEU A 168 1.43 -1.77 -6.40
N LYS A 169 2.30 -2.45 -5.65
CA LYS A 169 2.93 -3.70 -6.07
C LYS A 169 1.89 -4.81 -6.16
N LYS A 170 1.81 -5.49 -7.31
CA LYS A 170 0.77 -6.50 -7.57
C LYS A 170 0.84 -7.68 -6.57
N GLU A 171 2.04 -8.09 -6.16
CA GLU A 171 2.27 -9.19 -5.22
C GLU A 171 1.71 -8.95 -3.81
N PHE A 172 1.42 -7.70 -3.46
CA PHE A 172 0.88 -7.33 -2.15
C PHE A 172 -0.63 -7.04 -2.15
N LEU A 173 -1.27 -7.14 -3.31
CA LEU A 173 -2.72 -7.08 -3.42
C LEU A 173 -3.34 -8.42 -3.03
N ARG A 174 -4.44 -8.39 -2.29
CA ARG A 174 -5.20 -9.60 -1.94
C ARG A 174 -6.03 -10.14 -3.09
N GLU A 175 -6.36 -9.27 -4.05
CA GLU A 175 -7.06 -9.64 -5.26
C GLU A 175 -6.40 -9.01 -6.49
N ASP A 176 -6.62 -9.65 -7.62
CA ASP A 176 -6.16 -9.13 -8.89
C ASP A 176 -6.85 -7.78 -9.19
N PRO A 177 -6.10 -6.71 -9.55
CA PRO A 177 -6.67 -5.39 -9.77
C PRO A 177 -7.79 -5.35 -10.82
N GLU A 178 -7.68 -6.16 -11.87
CA GLU A 178 -8.71 -6.26 -12.89
C GLU A 178 -10.01 -6.82 -12.31
N THR A 179 -9.90 -7.74 -11.35
CA THR A 179 -11.07 -8.25 -10.59
C THR A 179 -11.69 -7.17 -9.70
N PHE A 180 -10.87 -6.35 -9.02
CA PHE A 180 -11.35 -5.20 -8.24
C PHE A 180 -12.21 -4.28 -9.12
N GLN A 181 -11.75 -3.99 -10.33
CA GLN A 181 -12.46 -3.13 -11.27
C GLN A 181 -13.76 -3.71 -11.78
N LEU A 182 -13.84 -5.03 -12.01
CA LEU A 182 -15.10 -5.68 -12.36
C LEU A 182 -16.13 -5.58 -11.22
N LYS A 183 -15.68 -5.60 -9.96
CA LYS A 183 -16.57 -5.50 -8.79
C LYS A 183 -17.10 -4.09 -8.55
N TYR A 184 -16.22 -3.08 -8.62
CA TYR A 184 -16.53 -1.72 -8.18
C TYR A 184 -16.69 -0.71 -9.31
N GLY A 185 -16.14 -1.00 -10.49
CA GLY A 185 -16.21 -0.17 -11.68
C GLY A 185 -15.86 1.30 -11.44
N ALA A 186 -16.58 2.18 -12.13
CA ALA A 186 -16.37 3.63 -12.04
C ALA A 186 -16.72 4.23 -10.67
N SER A 187 -17.51 3.54 -9.84
CA SER A 187 -17.89 4.02 -8.51
C SER A 187 -16.75 3.90 -7.50
N GLY A 188 -15.81 2.97 -7.71
CA GLY A 188 -14.77 2.67 -6.73
C GLY A 188 -15.31 2.02 -5.47
N MET A 189 -14.41 1.74 -4.52
CA MET A 189 -14.74 1.11 -3.25
C MET A 189 -14.76 2.14 -2.13
N ASP A 190 -15.94 2.35 -1.53
CA ASP A 190 -16.14 3.30 -0.44
C ASP A 190 -15.59 2.81 0.91
N ASN A 191 -15.33 3.77 1.80
CA ASN A 191 -14.91 3.55 3.19
C ASN A 191 -13.62 2.74 3.30
N VAL A 192 -12.68 2.98 2.39
CA VAL A 192 -11.36 2.38 2.41
C VAL A 192 -10.38 3.31 3.10
N THR A 193 -9.53 2.74 3.94
CA THR A 193 -8.46 3.44 4.64
C THR A 193 -7.11 3.03 4.06
N VAL A 194 -6.27 4.02 3.82
CA VAL A 194 -4.87 3.86 3.41
C VAL A 194 -3.96 4.35 4.53
N LEU A 195 -3.01 3.50 4.92
CA LEU A 195 -1.88 3.85 5.76
C LEU A 195 -0.61 3.81 4.91
N GLY A 196 0.18 4.88 4.91
CA GLY A 196 1.37 4.97 4.05
C GLY A 196 2.28 6.12 4.41
N PHE A 197 3.41 6.21 3.70
CA PHE A 197 4.32 7.35 3.79
C PHE A 197 3.87 8.45 2.86
N TYR A 198 3.79 9.68 3.36
CA TYR A 198 3.62 10.84 2.52
C TYR A 198 4.93 11.16 1.80
N GLU A 199 4.89 11.28 0.48
CA GLU A 199 6.08 11.57 -0.34
C GLU A 199 6.14 13.05 -0.68
N SER A 200 5.09 13.57 -1.30
CA SER A 200 5.03 14.94 -1.79
C SER A 200 3.62 15.30 -2.25
N ASP A 201 3.39 16.60 -2.44
CA ASP A 201 2.26 17.06 -3.23
C ASP A 201 2.64 17.07 -4.71
N HIS A 202 1.68 16.61 -5.53
CA HIS A 202 1.74 16.75 -6.96
C HIS A 202 1.05 18.06 -7.33
N ASP A 203 1.83 19.14 -7.36
CA ASP A 203 1.40 20.34 -8.04
C ASP A 203 1.64 20.19 -9.53
N GLU A 204 0.61 20.47 -10.33
CA GLU A 204 0.73 20.51 -11.79
C GLU A 204 1.69 21.66 -12.13
N THR A 205 2.96 21.32 -12.38
CA THR A 205 3.88 22.30 -12.96
C THR A 205 3.49 22.45 -14.41
N ALA A 206 3.14 23.68 -14.82
CA ALA A 206 3.03 24.02 -16.23
C ALA A 206 4.28 23.49 -16.94
N MET A 207 4.10 22.55 -17.88
CA MET A 207 5.19 22.02 -18.70
C MET A 207 5.72 23.16 -19.57
N ASN A 208 6.62 23.97 -19.01
CA ASN A 208 7.42 24.90 -19.78
C ASN A 208 8.47 24.05 -20.51
N TYR A 209 8.04 23.51 -21.65
CA TYR A 209 8.90 22.77 -22.56
C TYR A 209 9.96 23.71 -23.11
N HIS A 210 11.08 23.77 -22.40
CA HIS A 210 12.32 24.29 -22.92
C HIS A 210 13.15 23.08 -23.29
N PRO A 211 13.38 22.82 -24.59
CA PRO A 211 14.39 21.87 -25.02
C PRO A 211 15.70 22.33 -24.39
N SER A 212 16.10 21.65 -23.33
CA SER A 212 17.41 21.80 -22.72
C SER A 212 18.37 20.89 -23.48
N ASP A 213 19.59 21.35 -23.75
CA ASP A 213 20.58 20.57 -24.49
C ASP A 213 21.09 19.32 -23.75
N ASP A 214 20.76 19.16 -22.46
CA ASP A 214 21.18 18.00 -21.66
C ASP A 214 20.09 16.91 -21.55
N PHE A 215 20.54 15.65 -21.61
CA PHE A 215 19.74 14.44 -21.47
C PHE A 215 19.04 14.36 -20.10
N ILE A 216 19.70 14.81 -19.03
CA ILE A 216 19.14 14.73 -17.67
C ILE A 216 17.88 15.57 -17.53
N SER A 217 17.88 16.80 -18.03
CA SER A 217 16.72 17.68 -17.99
C SER A 217 15.61 17.20 -18.93
N SER A 218 15.96 16.65 -20.10
CA SER A 218 14.99 15.99 -20.98
C SER A 218 14.32 14.78 -20.33
N SER A 219 15.10 13.97 -19.60
CA SER A 219 14.61 12.82 -18.83
C SER A 219 13.67 13.23 -17.69
N LYS A 220 14.02 14.31 -16.96
CA LYS A 220 13.14 14.89 -15.92
C LYS A 220 11.82 15.40 -16.50
N GLN A 221 11.87 16.13 -17.62
CA GLN A 221 10.66 16.61 -18.29
C GLN A 221 9.77 15.45 -18.74
N PHE A 222 10.38 14.38 -19.25
CA PHE A 222 9.66 13.16 -19.61
C PHE A 222 8.99 12.51 -18.38
N ALA A 223 9.74 12.35 -17.27
CA ALA A 223 9.20 11.78 -16.03
C ALA A 223 8.03 12.60 -15.46
N GLU A 224 8.13 13.93 -15.46
CA GLU A 224 7.03 14.81 -15.05
C GLU A 224 5.84 14.72 -16.01
N GLY A 225 6.08 14.62 -17.32
CA GLY A 225 5.02 14.39 -18.30
C GLY A 225 4.25 13.09 -18.05
N ILE A 226 4.96 12.01 -17.67
CA ILE A 226 4.34 10.75 -17.26
C ILE A 226 3.56 10.92 -15.96
N LYS A 227 4.12 11.61 -14.96
CA LYS A 227 3.43 11.88 -13.70
C LYS A 227 2.11 12.63 -13.91
N ASN A 228 2.14 13.72 -14.69
CA ASN A 228 0.98 14.53 -15.05
C ASN A 228 -0.11 13.75 -15.79
N LEU A 229 0.25 12.69 -16.53
CA LEU A 229 -0.71 11.86 -17.23
C LEU A 229 -1.52 10.98 -16.27
N PHE A 230 -0.90 10.49 -15.21
CA PHE A 230 -1.49 9.49 -14.33
C PHE A 230 -2.04 10.07 -13.03
N PHE A 231 -1.42 11.14 -12.52
CA PHE A 231 -1.75 11.70 -11.23
C PHE A 231 -2.59 12.96 -11.42
N PRO A 232 -3.79 13.04 -10.81
CA PRO A 232 -4.59 14.24 -10.88
C PRO A 232 -3.84 15.44 -10.30
N PRO A 233 -4.04 16.66 -10.85
CA PRO A 233 -3.49 17.88 -10.28
C PRO A 233 -3.84 18.04 -8.80
N HIS A 234 -2.89 18.59 -8.03
CA HIS A 234 -3.01 18.83 -6.58
C HIS A 234 -3.30 17.57 -5.77
N SER A 235 -2.90 16.40 -6.28
CA SER A 235 -2.99 15.15 -5.53
C SER A 235 -1.82 15.01 -4.56
N SER A 236 -2.03 14.26 -3.47
CA SER A 236 -0.92 13.87 -2.58
C SER A 236 -0.37 12.54 -3.05
N VAL A 237 0.94 12.44 -3.18
CA VAL A 237 1.62 11.18 -3.49
C VAL A 237 1.96 10.50 -2.17
N ILE A 238 1.55 9.24 -2.03
CA ILE A 238 1.88 8.41 -0.88
C ILE A 238 2.42 7.06 -1.34
N THR A 239 3.32 6.49 -0.55
CA THR A 239 3.72 5.08 -0.70
C THR A 239 2.94 4.23 0.33
N PRO A 240 1.93 3.45 -0.10
CA PRO A 240 1.09 2.69 0.82
C PRO A 240 1.85 1.57 1.52
N ILE A 241 1.49 1.34 2.78
CA ILE A 241 1.92 0.19 3.60
C ILE A 241 0.75 -0.80 3.69
N ALA A 242 -0.45 -0.28 3.95
CA ALA A 242 -1.68 -1.07 4.03
C ALA A 242 -2.86 -0.30 3.44
N ILE A 243 -3.75 -1.03 2.78
CA ILE A 243 -5.06 -0.53 2.33
C ILE A 243 -6.10 -1.52 2.82
N TYR A 244 -7.09 -1.05 3.56
CA TYR A 244 -8.05 -1.93 4.22
C TYR A 244 -9.40 -1.28 4.49
N LYS A 245 -10.40 -2.12 4.73
CA LYS A 245 -11.66 -1.74 5.37
C LYS A 245 -11.67 -2.11 6.84
N GLU A 246 -12.20 -1.22 7.65
CA GLU A 246 -12.53 -1.52 9.05
C GLU A 246 -13.96 -2.10 9.09
N ILE A 247 -14.12 -3.25 9.74
CA ILE A 247 -15.41 -3.94 9.92
C ILE A 247 -15.72 -3.95 11.41
N GLU A 248 -16.78 -3.25 11.80
CA GLU A 248 -17.27 -3.27 13.17
C GLU A 248 -18.16 -4.49 13.40
N ILE A 249 -17.77 -5.34 14.35
CA ILE A 249 -18.66 -6.39 14.84
C ILE A 249 -19.44 -5.82 16.02
N VAL A 250 -20.75 -5.70 15.83
CA VAL A 250 -21.71 -5.49 16.91
C VAL A 250 -21.87 -6.81 17.64
N THR A 251 -21.38 -6.88 18.87
CA THR A 251 -21.68 -7.98 19.79
C THR A 251 -22.94 -7.62 20.55
N GLU A 252 -24.01 -8.39 20.34
CA GLU A 252 -25.23 -8.34 21.17
C GLU A 252 -24.95 -8.78 22.61
#